data_AF-A0A226QQD9-F1
#
_entry.id   AF-A0A226QQD9-F1
#
_cell.length_a   1.000
_cell.length_b   1.000
_cell.length_c   1.000
_cell.angle_alpha   90.00
_cell.angle_beta   90.00
_cell.angle_gamma   90.00
#
_symmetry.space_group_name_H-M   'P 1'
#
loop_
_entity.id
_entity.type
_entity.pdbx_description
1 polymer ?
#
loop_
_entity_poly.entity_id
_entity_poly.type
_entity_poly.pdbx_seq_one_letter_code
_entity_poly.pdbx_strand_id
1 'polypeptide(L)'
;MNVTLVRKYLRQFIKNSAKQKFRLDETIRKYQENENTLKENIIDLKDLIADMKANHKDTAQIDILKQNQQHKEDMRNDMLSIIESLKATKEELVKNIQSQLSELTEIEINIGGFIPHIVTTDYQTKFDEEKNIISFEEKGHAEIHISTYLESWKDSSQLRILTE
;
A
#
# COMPACT_ATOMS: atom_id res chain seq x y z
N MET A 1 21.59 -27.79 -0.75
CA MET A 1 20.45 -27.14 -0.08
C MET A 1 19.17 -27.78 -0.62
N ASN A 2 18.17 -28.08 0.22
CA ASN A 2 16.96 -28.79 -0.24
C ASN A 2 16.09 -27.84 -1.08
N VAL A 3 16.07 -28.02 -2.41
CA VAL A 3 15.35 -27.16 -3.37
C VAL A 3 13.87 -27.02 -3.02
N THR A 4 13.24 -28.09 -2.51
CA THR A 4 11.84 -28.06 -2.05
C THR A 4 11.63 -27.12 -0.87
N LEU A 5 12.58 -27.07 0.06
CA LEU A 5 12.52 -26.18 1.22
C LEU A 5 12.67 -24.71 0.79
N VAL A 6 13.63 -24.42 -0.09
CA VAL A 6 13.86 -23.08 -0.65
C VAL A 6 12.63 -22.59 -1.40
N ARG A 7 12.06 -23.42 -2.29
CA ARG A 7 10.82 -23.11 -3.03
C ARG A 7 9.67 -22.75 -2.08
N LYS A 8 9.43 -23.56 -1.05
CA LYS A 8 8.36 -23.32 -0.07
C LYS A 8 8.60 -22.01 0.69
N TYR A 9 9.85 -21.76 1.08
CA TYR A 9 10.24 -20.51 1.74
C TYR A 9 9.97 -19.29 0.85
N LEU A 10 10.42 -19.30 -0.40
CA LEU A 10 10.25 -18.17 -1.33
C LEU A 10 8.77 -17.87 -1.61
N ARG A 11 7.94 -18.91 -1.83
CA ARG A 11 6.48 -18.73 -1.98
C ARG A 11 5.86 -18.05 -0.76
N GLN A 12 6.23 -18.52 0.45
CA GLN A 12 5.70 -17.94 1.68
C GLN A 12 6.22 -16.53 1.92
N PHE A 13 7.49 -16.27 1.61
CA PHE A 13 8.10 -14.95 1.69
C PHE A 13 7.35 -13.96 0.82
N ILE A 14 7.15 -14.27 -0.47
CA ILE A 14 6.44 -13.39 -1.41
C ILE A 14 5.01 -13.14 -0.95
N LYS A 15 4.27 -14.18 -0.54
CA LYS A 15 2.89 -14.04 -0.03
C LYS A 15 2.83 -13.15 1.23
N ASN A 16 3.78 -13.30 2.15
CA ASN A 16 3.83 -12.49 3.37
C ASN A 16 4.21 -11.04 3.07
N SER A 17 5.22 -10.83 2.23
CA SER A 17 5.67 -9.51 1.80
C SER A 17 4.57 -8.77 1.04
N ALA A 18 3.83 -9.44 0.16
CA ALA A 18 2.68 -8.87 -0.54
C ALA A 18 1.55 -8.47 0.44
N LYS A 19 1.27 -9.30 1.46
CA LYS A 19 0.32 -8.91 2.53
C LYS A 19 0.79 -7.70 3.33
N GLN A 20 2.08 -7.61 3.62
CA GLN A 20 2.65 -6.44 4.28
C GLN A 20 2.53 -5.19 3.41
N LYS A 21 2.75 -5.32 2.09
CA LYS A 21 2.52 -4.22 1.13
C LYS A 21 1.08 -3.72 1.19
N PHE A 22 0.07 -4.59 1.18
CA PHE A 22 -1.33 -4.15 1.33
C PHE A 22 -1.59 -3.38 2.63
N ARG A 23 -1.02 -3.82 3.75
CA ARG A 23 -1.12 -3.10 5.04
C ARG A 23 -0.45 -1.73 4.99
N LEU A 24 0.69 -1.62 4.30
CA LEU A 24 1.37 -0.34 4.09
C LEU A 24 0.53 0.59 3.22
N ASP A 25 -0.03 0.09 2.12
CA ASP A 25 -0.94 0.86 1.25
C ASP A 25 -2.14 1.41 2.04
N GLU A 26 -2.78 0.58 2.88
CA GLU A 26 -3.88 1.02 3.75
C GLU A 26 -3.43 2.07 4.78
N THR A 27 -2.26 1.88 5.39
CA THR A 27 -1.71 2.81 6.39
C THR A 27 -1.39 4.15 5.76
N ILE A 28 -0.72 4.16 4.60
CA ILE A 28 -0.43 5.38 3.82
C ILE A 28 -1.73 6.12 3.51
N ARG A 29 -2.76 5.42 3.03
CA ARG A 29 -4.08 6.02 2.74
C ARG A 29 -4.67 6.71 3.97
N LYS A 30 -4.65 6.06 5.15
CA LYS A 30 -5.16 6.66 6.40
C LYS A 30 -4.39 7.93 6.79
N TYR A 31 -3.06 7.92 6.67
CA TYR A 31 -2.26 9.11 6.93
C TYR A 31 -2.54 10.24 5.93
N GLN A 32 -2.77 9.92 4.65
CA GLN A 32 -3.17 10.91 3.65
C GLN A 32 -4.55 11.53 3.94
N GLU A 33 -5.50 10.73 4.42
CA GLU A 33 -6.82 11.22 4.85
C GLU A 33 -6.71 12.18 6.06
N ASN A 34 -5.88 11.82 7.03
CA ASN A 34 -5.60 12.67 8.19
C ASN A 34 -4.85 13.96 7.79
N GLU A 35 -3.92 13.89 6.84
CA GLU A 35 -3.20 15.05 6.31
C GLU A 35 -4.13 16.04 5.62
N ASN A 36 -5.05 15.54 4.78
CA ASN A 36 -6.09 16.37 4.16
C ASN A 36 -6.97 17.04 5.22
N THR A 37 -7.34 16.31 6.28
CA THR A 37 -8.13 16.87 7.39
C THR A 37 -7.38 17.99 8.13
N LEU A 38 -6.08 17.82 8.37
CA LEU A 38 -5.26 18.88 8.98
C LEU A 38 -5.15 20.11 8.07
N LYS A 39 -4.99 19.89 6.76
CA LYS A 39 -4.91 20.96 5.77
C LYS A 39 -6.17 21.84 5.79
N GLU A 40 -7.35 21.25 5.77
CA GLU A 40 -8.61 22.01 5.87
C GLU A 40 -8.70 22.78 7.19
N ASN A 41 -8.38 22.15 8.32
CA ASN A 41 -8.36 22.84 9.62
C ASN A 41 -7.39 24.03 9.69
N ILE A 42 -6.25 23.95 8.99
CA ILE A 42 -5.28 25.06 8.91
C ILE A 42 -5.87 26.21 8.09
N ILE A 43 -6.57 25.90 6.99
CA ILE A 43 -7.26 26.89 6.16
C ILE A 43 -8.35 27.59 6.99
N ASP A 44 -9.20 26.83 7.67
CA ASP A 44 -10.26 27.36 8.52
C ASP A 44 -9.72 28.28 9.63
N LEU A 45 -8.62 27.88 10.29
CA LEU A 45 -7.98 28.71 11.31
C LEU A 45 -7.39 29.99 10.73
N LYS A 46 -6.80 29.93 9.53
CA LYS A 46 -6.25 31.09 8.85
C LYS A 46 -7.34 32.11 8.52
N ASP A 47 -8.47 31.63 8.01
CA ASP A 47 -9.63 32.47 7.69
C ASP A 47 -10.23 33.08 8.96
N LEU A 48 -10.39 32.30 10.02
CA LEU A 48 -10.84 32.79 11.33
C LEU A 48 -9.90 33.86 11.91
N ILE A 49 -8.57 33.68 11.80
CA ILE A 49 -7.59 34.68 12.24
C ILE A 49 -7.72 35.97 11.43
N ALA A 50 -7.97 35.88 10.12
CA ALA A 50 -8.16 37.04 9.26
C ALA A 50 -9.44 37.81 9.66
N ASP A 51 -10.55 37.10 9.86
CA ASP A 51 -11.82 37.68 10.29
C ASP A 51 -11.72 38.33 11.67
N MET A 52 -11.03 37.66 12.61
CA MET A 52 -10.80 38.23 13.94
C MET A 52 -9.97 39.51 13.86
N LYS A 53 -8.91 39.57 13.04
CA LYS A 53 -8.13 40.81 12.87
C LYS A 53 -8.94 41.97 12.27
N ALA A 54 -9.89 41.66 11.39
CA ALA A 54 -10.74 42.65 10.75
C ALA A 54 -11.84 43.19 11.69
N ASN A 55 -12.44 42.31 12.50
CA ASN A 55 -13.67 42.59 13.24
C ASN A 55 -13.46 42.75 14.76
N HIS A 56 -12.37 42.21 15.31
CA HIS A 56 -12.12 42.12 16.76
C HIS A 56 -10.68 42.56 17.10
N LYS A 57 -10.50 43.24 18.24
CA LYS A 57 -9.19 43.75 18.66
C LYS A 57 -8.53 42.90 19.76
N ASP A 58 -9.06 41.72 20.06
CA ASP A 58 -8.48 40.85 21.08
C ASP A 58 -7.22 40.14 20.55
N THR A 59 -6.08 40.76 20.81
CA THR A 59 -4.77 40.26 20.41
C THR A 59 -4.41 38.94 21.09
N ALA A 60 -4.86 38.72 22.32
CA ALA A 60 -4.53 37.50 23.06
C ALA A 60 -5.19 36.27 22.42
N GLN A 61 -6.45 36.41 22.03
CA GLN A 61 -7.18 35.31 21.38
C GLN A 61 -6.64 35.04 19.96
N ILE A 62 -6.24 36.08 19.22
CA ILE A 62 -5.57 35.93 17.93
C ILE A 62 -4.25 35.17 18.08
N ASP A 63 -3.48 35.43 19.13
CA ASP A 63 -2.19 34.75 19.33
C ASP A 63 -2.36 33.28 19.72
N ILE A 64 -3.39 32.92 20.50
CA ILE A 64 -3.76 31.51 20.76
C ILE A 64 -4.11 30.79 19.45
N LEU A 65 -4.89 31.42 18.57
CA LEU A 65 -5.25 30.80 17.28
C LEU A 65 -4.04 30.60 16.38
N LYS A 66 -3.09 31.54 16.34
CA LYS A 66 -1.83 31.37 15.61
C LYS A 66 -0.99 30.22 16.16
N GLN A 67 -0.90 30.08 17.49
CA GLN A 67 -0.19 28.95 18.10
C GLN A 67 -0.84 27.61 17.72
N ASN A 68 -2.18 27.55 17.72
CA ASN A 68 -2.90 26.36 17.28
C ASN A 68 -2.69 26.07 15.78
N GLN A 69 -2.66 27.11 14.94
CA GLN A 69 -2.36 26.97 13.51
C GLN A 69 -0.94 26.39 13.32
N GLN A 70 0.06 26.97 13.98
CA GLN A 70 1.44 26.50 13.90
C GLN A 70 1.55 25.04 14.36
N HIS A 71 0.92 24.69 15.49
CA HIS A 71 0.93 23.31 15.97
C HIS A 71 0.36 22.33 14.94
N LYS A 72 -0.73 22.69 14.25
CA LYS A 72 -1.29 21.85 13.17
C LYS A 72 -0.39 21.77 11.95
N GLU A 73 0.31 22.85 11.59
CA GLU A 73 1.31 22.84 10.52
C GLU A 73 2.47 21.90 10.85
N ASP A 74 2.95 21.91 12.09
CA ASP A 74 3.99 21.00 12.57
C ASP A 74 3.51 19.54 12.49
N MET A 75 2.31 19.24 13.00
CA MET A 75 1.70 17.91 12.90
C MET A 75 1.56 17.43 11.44
N ARG A 76 1.21 18.35 10.53
CA ARG A 76 1.08 18.06 9.10
C ARG A 76 2.43 17.69 8.49
N ASN A 77 3.49 18.42 8.84
CA ASN A 77 4.85 18.15 8.37
C ASN A 77 5.37 16.79 8.88
N ASP A 78 5.15 16.48 10.16
CA ASP A 78 5.48 15.16 10.72
C ASP A 78 4.75 14.04 9.99
N MET A 79 3.47 14.23 9.69
CA MET A 79 2.66 13.27 8.97
C MET A 79 3.13 13.05 7.53
N LEU A 80 3.51 14.11 6.81
CA LEU A 80 4.11 13.99 5.47
C LEU A 80 5.43 13.20 5.52
N SER A 81 6.27 13.46 6.54
CA SER A 81 7.51 12.70 6.74
C SER A 81 7.24 11.21 6.97
N ILE A 82 6.24 10.87 7.79
CA ILE A 82 5.81 9.49 8.02
C ILE A 82 5.32 8.84 6.71
N ILE A 83 4.50 9.55 5.92
CA ILE A 83 4.01 9.05 4.63
C ILE A 83 5.18 8.72 3.69
N GLU A 84 6.16 9.60 3.57
CA GLU A 84 7.33 9.37 2.71
C GLU A 84 8.18 8.20 3.20
N SER A 85 8.39 8.07 4.52
CA SER A 85 9.06 6.91 5.10
C SER A 85 8.34 5.60 4.78
N LEU A 86 7.01 5.56 4.92
CA LEU A 86 6.19 4.39 4.60
C LEU A 86 6.25 4.04 3.10
N LYS A 87 6.25 5.04 2.21
CA LYS A 87 6.43 4.84 0.77
C LYS A 87 7.78 4.22 0.45
N ALA A 88 8.87 4.72 1.06
CA ALA A 88 10.20 4.16 0.87
C ALA A 88 10.28 2.70 1.34
N THR A 89 9.70 2.37 2.50
CA THR A 89 9.59 0.98 2.97
C THR A 89 8.80 0.11 2.00
N LYS A 90 7.71 0.63 1.44
CA LYS A 90 6.92 -0.09 0.43
C LYS A 90 7.73 -0.37 -0.84
N GLU A 91 8.50 0.59 -1.32
CA GLU A 91 9.35 0.42 -2.50
C GLU A 91 10.43 -0.64 -2.29
N GLU A 92 11.06 -0.64 -1.11
CA GLU A 92 12.03 -1.67 -0.74
C GLU A 92 11.38 -3.06 -0.71
N LEU A 93 10.18 -3.17 -0.13
CA LEU A 93 9.43 -4.41 -0.08
C LEU A 93 9.09 -4.95 -1.48
N VAL A 94 8.71 -4.06 -2.41
CA VAL A 94 8.45 -4.41 -3.81
C VAL A 94 9.72 -4.93 -4.49
N LYS A 95 10.86 -4.27 -4.29
CA LYS A 95 12.15 -4.73 -4.84
C LYS A 95 12.53 -6.11 -4.31
N ASN A 96 12.31 -6.35 -3.01
CA ASN A 96 12.56 -7.65 -2.39
C ASN A 96 11.63 -8.74 -2.94
N ILE A 97 10.33 -8.43 -3.14
CA ILE A 97 9.40 -9.35 -3.79
C ILE A 97 9.87 -9.70 -5.19
N GLN A 98 10.24 -8.71 -6.00
CA GLN A 98 10.69 -8.91 -7.39
C GLN A 98 11.94 -9.78 -7.47
N SER A 99 12.95 -9.51 -6.63
CA SER A 99 14.19 -10.29 -6.58
C SER A 99 13.91 -11.75 -6.22
N GLN A 100 13.12 -12.01 -5.18
CA GLN A 100 12.83 -13.35 -4.70
C GLN A 100 11.86 -14.11 -5.62
N LEU A 101 10.98 -13.39 -6.33
CA LEU A 101 10.09 -13.95 -7.34
C LEU A 101 10.87 -14.43 -8.57
N SER A 102 11.93 -13.72 -8.96
CA SER A 102 12.84 -14.19 -10.02
C SER A 102 13.50 -15.51 -9.66
N GLU A 103 14.07 -15.60 -8.45
CA GLU A 103 14.69 -16.84 -7.95
C GLU A 103 13.68 -18.00 -7.88
N LEU A 104 12.47 -17.73 -7.37
CA LEU A 104 11.42 -18.74 -7.34
C LEU A 104 11.05 -19.21 -8.75
N THR A 105 10.96 -18.29 -9.71
CA THR A 105 10.62 -18.60 -11.10
C THR A 105 11.62 -19.56 -11.71
N GLU A 106 12.92 -19.32 -11.53
CA GLU A 106 13.97 -20.23 -11.99
C GLU A 106 13.80 -21.63 -11.40
N ILE A 107 13.50 -21.72 -10.12
CA ILE A 107 13.28 -23.00 -9.44
C ILE A 107 12.03 -23.72 -9.99
N GLU A 108 10.90 -23.02 -10.15
CA GLU A 108 9.65 -23.66 -10.61
C GLU A 108 9.71 -24.09 -12.08
N ILE A 109 10.37 -23.31 -12.93
CA ILE A 109 10.64 -23.69 -14.32
C ILE A 109 11.53 -24.94 -14.36
N ASN A 110 12.60 -25.01 -13.56
CA ASN A 110 13.49 -26.16 -13.56
C ASN A 110 12.84 -27.44 -13.02
N ILE A 111 11.89 -27.33 -12.08
CA ILE A 111 11.20 -28.50 -11.50
C ILE A 111 10.05 -28.98 -12.38
N GLY A 112 9.23 -28.06 -12.89
CA GLY A 112 7.95 -28.40 -13.51
C GLY A 112 7.71 -27.75 -14.86
N GLY A 113 8.57 -26.83 -15.32
CA GLY A 113 8.37 -26.08 -16.56
C GLY A 113 7.26 -25.03 -16.46
N PHE A 114 6.89 -24.59 -15.25
CA PHE A 114 5.80 -23.65 -15.03
C PHE A 114 6.28 -22.34 -14.39
N ILE A 115 5.58 -21.25 -14.72
CA ILE A 115 5.78 -19.93 -14.11
C ILE A 115 4.96 -19.83 -12.83
N PRO A 116 5.54 -19.40 -11.69
CA PRO A 116 4.80 -19.19 -10.45
C PRO A 116 3.76 -18.09 -10.61
N HIS A 117 2.53 -18.38 -10.19
CA HIS A 117 1.50 -17.37 -9.97
C HIS A 117 1.23 -17.32 -8.46
N ILE A 118 1.60 -16.21 -7.82
CA ILE A 118 1.36 -16.03 -6.39
C ILE A 118 0.23 -15.03 -6.23
N VAL A 119 -0.96 -15.57 -5.99
CA VAL A 119 -2.15 -14.79 -5.65
C VAL A 119 -2.06 -14.36 -4.19
N THR A 120 -2.15 -13.06 -3.97
CA THR A 120 -2.25 -12.46 -2.63
C THR A 120 -3.49 -11.59 -2.58
N THR A 121 -4.23 -11.69 -1.50
CA THR A 121 -5.44 -10.91 -1.25
C THR A 121 -5.28 -10.04 -0.01
N ASP A 122 -6.01 -8.92 0.00
CA ASP A 122 -6.21 -8.12 1.19
C ASP A 122 -7.24 -8.78 2.16
N TYR A 123 -7.68 -8.05 3.18
CA TYR A 123 -8.64 -8.56 4.17
C TYR A 123 -10.09 -8.59 3.65
N GLN A 124 -10.40 -7.88 2.57
CA GLN A 124 -11.74 -7.79 1.95
C GLN A 124 -11.86 -8.71 0.73
N THR A 125 -10.81 -9.49 0.44
CA THR A 125 -10.76 -10.38 -0.71
C THR A 125 -10.37 -11.77 -0.27
N LYS A 126 -11.07 -12.78 -0.79
CA LYS A 126 -10.85 -14.19 -0.47
C LYS A 126 -10.36 -14.91 -1.71
N PHE A 127 -9.35 -15.76 -1.54
CA PHE A 127 -8.88 -16.66 -2.58
C PHE A 127 -9.16 -18.10 -2.17
N ASP A 128 -10.05 -18.76 -2.89
CA ASP A 128 -10.30 -20.20 -2.80
C ASP A 128 -9.22 -20.93 -3.62
N GLU A 129 -8.18 -21.42 -2.93
CA GLU A 129 -7.03 -22.10 -3.57
C GLU A 129 -7.43 -23.42 -4.25
N GLU A 130 -8.51 -24.07 -3.79
CA GLU A 130 -8.97 -25.34 -4.37
C GLU A 130 -9.70 -25.12 -5.69
N LYS A 131 -10.56 -24.10 -5.74
CA LYS A 131 -11.34 -23.76 -6.94
C LYS A 131 -10.66 -22.76 -7.86
N ASN A 132 -9.54 -22.16 -7.42
CA ASN A 132 -8.88 -21.04 -8.08
C ASN A 132 -9.84 -19.85 -8.34
N ILE A 133 -10.68 -19.54 -7.36
CA ILE A 133 -11.65 -18.43 -7.43
C ILE A 133 -11.23 -17.33 -6.49
N ILE A 134 -11.20 -16.08 -6.98
CA ILE A 134 -11.04 -14.89 -6.16
C ILE A 134 -12.42 -14.24 -6.01
N SER A 135 -12.82 -13.97 -4.77
CA SER A 135 -14.08 -13.30 -4.43
C SER A 135 -13.77 -11.98 -3.74
N PHE A 136 -14.40 -10.90 -4.22
CA PHE A 136 -14.18 -9.54 -3.75
C PHE A 136 -15.38 -9.07 -2.94
N GLU A 137 -15.13 -8.51 -1.76
CA GLU A 137 -16.08 -7.63 -1.07
C GLU A 137 -15.88 -6.18 -1.57
N GLU A 138 -16.71 -5.24 -1.12
CA GLU A 138 -16.59 -3.83 -1.52
C GLU A 138 -15.19 -3.30 -1.17
N LYS A 139 -14.49 -2.73 -2.17
CA LYS A 139 -13.11 -2.23 -2.08
C LYS A 139 -12.04 -3.31 -1.85
N GLY A 140 -12.34 -4.57 -2.14
CA GLY A 140 -11.35 -5.65 -2.11
C GLY A 140 -10.27 -5.52 -3.19
N HIS A 141 -9.03 -5.87 -2.82
CA HIS A 141 -7.86 -5.91 -3.70
C HIS A 141 -7.21 -7.30 -3.71
N ALA A 142 -6.78 -7.71 -4.90
CA ALA A 142 -5.90 -8.86 -5.11
C ALA A 142 -4.74 -8.48 -6.02
N GLU A 143 -3.59 -9.07 -5.76
CA GLU A 143 -2.40 -8.99 -6.60
C GLU A 143 -1.94 -10.39 -6.98
N ILE A 144 -1.52 -10.54 -8.23
CA ILE A 144 -0.91 -11.77 -8.72
C ILE A 144 0.53 -11.42 -9.09
N HIS A 145 1.48 -11.97 -8.33
CA HIS A 145 2.90 -11.81 -8.64
C HIS A 145 3.33 -12.89 -9.64
N ILE A 146 3.85 -12.46 -10.77
CA ILE A 146 4.35 -13.29 -11.87
C ILE A 146 5.72 -12.73 -12.28
N SER A 147 6.68 -13.61 -12.53
CA SER A 147 7.96 -13.26 -13.16
C SER A 147 8.28 -14.29 -14.23
N THR A 148 8.83 -13.85 -15.36
CA THR A 148 9.28 -14.72 -16.45
C THR A 148 10.32 -13.96 -17.27
N TYR A 149 11.18 -14.69 -17.96
CA TYR A 149 12.01 -14.09 -19.00
C TYR A 149 11.15 -13.75 -20.22
N LEU A 150 11.47 -12.64 -20.89
CA LEU A 150 10.75 -12.13 -22.08
C LEU A 150 10.72 -13.16 -23.23
N GLU A 151 11.75 -13.99 -23.33
CA GLU A 151 11.92 -14.99 -24.39
C GLU A 151 10.95 -16.16 -24.27
N SER A 152 10.40 -16.40 -23.07
CA SER A 152 9.56 -17.56 -22.76
C SER A 152 8.09 -17.21 -22.48
N TRP A 153 7.69 -15.94 -22.60
CA TRP A 153 6.33 -15.53 -22.25
C TRP A 153 5.36 -15.59 -23.43
N LYS A 154 4.37 -16.48 -23.33
CA LYS A 154 3.08 -16.35 -24.00
C LYS A 154 1.98 -16.31 -22.94
N ASP A 155 1.40 -15.13 -22.71
CA ASP A 155 0.21 -15.05 -21.87
C ASP A 155 -0.99 -15.61 -22.63
N SER A 156 -1.50 -16.76 -22.18
CA SER A 156 -2.74 -17.35 -22.67
C SER A 156 -3.85 -17.28 -21.62
N SER A 157 -3.63 -16.55 -20.52
CA SER A 157 -4.63 -16.43 -19.46
C SER A 157 -5.83 -15.64 -19.97
N GLN A 158 -7.00 -16.28 -19.91
CA GLN A 158 -8.28 -15.61 -20.17
C GLN A 158 -8.87 -15.20 -18.83
N LEU A 159 -8.78 -13.92 -18.50
CA LEU A 159 -9.51 -13.36 -17.36
C LEU A 159 -11.00 -13.35 -17.69
N ARG A 160 -11.81 -14.03 -16.88
CA ARG A 160 -13.28 -14.01 -17.01
C ARG A 160 -13.88 -13.48 -15.71
N ILE A 161 -14.56 -12.33 -15.80
CA ILE A 161 -15.33 -11.76 -14.69
C ILE A 161 -16.72 -12.41 -14.74
N LEU A 162 -17.05 -13.16 -13.70
CA LEU A 162 -18.38 -13.72 -13.51
C LEU A 162 -19.15 -12.75 -12.61
N THR A 163 -20.20 -12.13 -13.14
CA THR A 163 -21.17 -11.37 -12.34
C THR A 163 -22.28 -12.33 -11.93
N GLU A 164 -22.56 -12.43 -10.62
CA GLU A 164 -23.81 -13.03 -10.14
C GLU A 164 -25.02 -12.18 -10.53
#